data_AF-A0A2E0L7C0-F1
#
_entry.id   AF-A0A2E0L7C0-F1
#
_cell.length_a   1.000
_cell.length_b   1.000
_cell.length_c   1.000
_cell.angle_alpha   90.00
_cell.angle_beta   90.00
_cell.angle_gamma   90.00
#
_symmetry.space_group_name_H-M   'P 1'
#
loop_
_entity.id
_entity.type
_entity.pdbx_description
1 polymer ?
#
loop_
_entity_poly.entity_id
_entity_poly.type
_entity_poly.pdbx_seq_one_letter_code
_entity_poly.pdbx_strand_id
1 'polypeptide(L)'
;MSYLNLNPISRDTGYKVVDIATPASQLTCWEAGQGHDDIVRCAIEDNLTYIPVRNEGRITGIISRKALEAGETPCNLTSDWLIATDTTILEIIELFAEQPDRVFLVLKASNIVGLVAPADLNKIPARASVYLLIAHFEAELARLIRRILPADEDYQPFLTADRWQKLQTEKANAAQKDIELDLLHHMHIYDLALIARQNDQVRELLGFETASKARRALDFQSWRNRVSHPTRPLITSRAELVKLNEACHRLIDLNQRITQASRQL
;
A
#
# COMPACT_ATOMS: atom_id res chain seq x y z
N MET A 1 -9.73 1.32 -30.21
CA MET A 1 -8.44 1.78 -29.66
C MET A 1 -7.99 0.76 -28.63
N SER A 2 -6.81 0.15 -28.81
CA SER A 2 -6.28 -0.88 -27.91
C SER A 2 -5.86 -0.24 -26.60
N TYR A 3 -6.69 -0.40 -25.57
CA TYR A 3 -6.40 0.08 -24.23
C TYR A 3 -5.15 -0.61 -23.69
N LEU A 4 -4.31 0.20 -23.04
CA LEU A 4 -3.14 -0.20 -22.25
C LEU A 4 -3.36 -1.57 -21.60
N ASN A 5 -2.69 -2.61 -22.11
CA ASN A 5 -2.48 -3.82 -21.33
C ASN A 5 -1.60 -3.41 -20.15
N LEU A 6 -2.25 -2.97 -19.06
CA LEU A 6 -1.60 -2.89 -17.77
C LEU A 6 -1.18 -4.32 -17.47
N ASN A 7 0.13 -4.57 -17.48
CA ASN A 7 0.64 -5.84 -16.98
C ASN A 7 0.03 -6.05 -15.59
N PRO A 8 -0.42 -7.27 -15.27
CA PRO A 8 -0.89 -7.55 -13.92
C PRO A 8 0.20 -7.07 -12.97
N ILE A 9 -0.17 -6.27 -11.96
CA ILE A 9 0.75 -5.92 -10.88
C ILE A 9 1.14 -7.24 -10.22
N SER A 10 2.25 -7.81 -10.67
CA SER A 10 2.84 -8.96 -10.01
C SER A 10 3.49 -8.42 -8.74
N ARG A 11 3.54 -9.27 -7.70
CA ARG A 11 4.32 -8.95 -6.50
C ARG A 11 5.74 -8.50 -6.88
N ASP A 12 6.31 -9.03 -7.97
CA ASP A 12 7.68 -8.76 -8.38
C ASP A 12 7.94 -7.37 -8.98
N THR A 13 6.92 -6.66 -9.48
CA THR A 13 7.07 -5.33 -10.10
C THR A 13 6.73 -4.19 -9.14
N GLY A 14 7.63 -3.21 -8.99
CA GLY A 14 7.40 -2.00 -8.21
C GLY A 14 8.55 -1.66 -7.26
N TYR A 15 8.29 -0.74 -6.35
CA TYR A 15 9.23 -0.38 -5.29
C TYR A 15 9.49 -1.56 -4.35
N LYS A 16 10.68 -1.58 -3.79
CA LYS A 16 11.18 -2.60 -2.87
C LYS A 16 11.47 -2.01 -1.50
N VAL A 17 11.72 -2.87 -0.53
CA VAL A 17 12.07 -2.48 0.85
C VAL A 17 13.27 -1.52 0.87
N VAL A 18 14.26 -1.72 0.01
CA VAL A 18 15.44 -0.84 -0.06
C VAL A 18 15.08 0.61 -0.42
N ASP A 19 13.96 0.85 -1.13
CA ASP A 19 13.53 2.19 -1.53
C ASP A 19 12.89 2.98 -0.38
N ILE A 20 12.46 2.28 0.69
CA ILE A 20 11.89 2.92 1.89
C ILE A 20 12.82 2.82 3.10
N ALA A 21 13.83 1.96 3.09
CA ALA A 21 14.73 1.80 4.22
C ALA A 21 15.56 3.06 4.48
N THR A 22 15.90 3.28 5.75
CA THR A 22 16.93 4.26 6.14
C THR A 22 18.30 3.65 5.82
N PRO A 23 19.12 4.28 4.95
CA PRO A 23 20.42 3.74 4.55
C PRO A 23 21.37 3.57 5.74
N ALA A 24 22.23 2.56 5.71
CA ALA A 24 23.18 2.26 6.80
C ALA A 24 24.13 3.43 7.14
N SER A 25 24.42 4.30 6.16
CA SER A 25 25.21 5.51 6.35
C SER A 25 24.49 6.62 7.14
N GLN A 26 23.17 6.52 7.29
CA GLN A 26 22.31 7.46 8.01
C GLN A 26 21.78 6.87 9.33
N LEU A 27 22.14 5.63 9.66
CA LEU A 27 21.70 5.00 10.90
C LEU A 27 22.55 5.51 12.06
N THR A 28 21.88 6.00 13.10
CA THR A 28 22.45 6.14 14.44
C THR A 28 22.72 4.73 14.97
N CYS A 29 24.00 4.37 15.12
CA CYS A 29 24.44 3.08 15.64
C CYS A 29 25.10 3.24 17.00
N TRP A 30 24.99 2.21 17.84
CA TRP A 30 25.82 2.09 19.03
C TRP A 30 27.19 1.54 18.60
N GLU A 31 28.22 2.38 18.65
CA GLU A 31 29.57 1.99 18.29
C GLU A 31 30.27 1.25 19.42
N ALA A 32 31.07 0.23 19.10
CA ALA A 32 31.89 -0.47 20.07
C ALA A 32 32.80 0.52 20.83
N GLY A 33 32.70 0.53 22.16
CA GLY A 33 33.45 1.44 23.04
C GLY A 33 32.76 2.80 23.30
N GLN A 34 31.62 3.08 22.68
CA GLN A 34 30.81 4.25 23.02
C GLN A 34 30.13 4.06 24.39
N GLY A 35 30.16 5.13 25.20
CA GLY A 35 29.50 5.16 26.52
C GLY A 35 27.99 4.97 26.42
N HIS A 36 27.43 4.23 27.39
CA HIS A 36 26.01 3.90 27.44
C HIS A 36 25.11 5.14 27.49
N ASP A 37 25.44 6.12 28.34
CA ASP A 37 24.61 7.31 28.54
C ASP A 37 24.54 8.19 27.28
N ASP A 38 25.61 8.21 26.48
CA ASP A 38 25.64 8.99 25.24
C ASP A 38 24.69 8.40 24.19
N ILE A 39 24.67 7.08 24.03
CA ILE A 39 23.78 6.44 23.06
C ILE A 39 22.32 6.47 23.53
N VAL A 40 22.06 6.38 24.84
CA VAL A 40 20.71 6.57 25.41
C VAL A 40 20.19 7.97 25.08
N ARG A 41 21.02 9.01 25.29
CA ARG A 41 20.66 10.39 24.94
C ARG A 41 20.32 10.54 23.47
N CYS A 42 21.18 10.04 22.57
CA CYS A 42 20.91 10.07 21.12
C CYS A 42 19.62 9.33 20.75
N ALA A 43 19.37 8.15 21.33
CA ALA A 43 18.16 7.38 21.06
C ALA A 43 16.88 8.09 21.51
N ILE A 44 16.94 8.89 22.58
CA ILE A 44 15.81 9.71 23.04
C ILE A 44 15.60 10.90 22.11
N GLU A 45 16.66 11.65 21.78
CA GLU A 45 16.61 12.84 20.92
C GLU A 45 16.09 12.52 19.52
N ASP A 46 16.54 11.42 18.94
CA ASP A 46 16.14 10.95 17.61
C ASP A 46 14.85 10.11 17.64
N ASN A 47 14.27 9.89 18.82
CA ASN A 47 13.08 9.05 19.05
C ASN A 47 13.19 7.65 18.42
N LEU A 48 14.34 7.00 18.60
CA LEU A 48 14.63 5.68 18.03
C LEU A 48 13.99 4.57 18.86
N THR A 49 13.33 3.63 18.20
CA THR A 49 12.80 2.42 18.86
C THR A 49 13.85 1.31 18.95
N TYR A 50 14.72 1.23 17.94
CA TYR A 50 15.80 0.24 17.85
C TYR A 50 17.09 0.90 17.39
N ILE A 51 18.20 0.39 17.90
CA ILE A 51 19.54 0.89 17.67
C ILE A 51 20.39 -0.29 17.20
N PRO A 52 20.89 -0.27 15.95
CA PRO A 52 21.87 -1.23 15.49
C PRO A 52 23.19 -1.05 16.23
N VAL A 53 23.88 -2.15 16.53
CA VAL A 53 25.20 -2.15 17.15
C VAL A 53 26.25 -2.38 16.10
N ARG A 54 27.27 -1.52 16.06
CA ARG A 54 28.34 -1.56 15.08
C ARG A 54 29.67 -1.89 15.75
N ASN A 55 30.35 -2.88 15.18
CA ASN A 55 31.70 -3.26 15.56
C ASN A 55 32.56 -3.38 14.29
N GLU A 56 33.73 -2.75 14.31
CA GLU A 56 34.68 -2.72 13.17
C GLU A 56 34.00 -2.37 11.82
N GLY A 57 33.07 -1.39 11.84
CA GLY A 57 32.35 -0.94 10.65
C GLY A 57 31.22 -1.86 10.17
N ARG A 58 30.95 -2.97 10.87
CA ARG A 58 29.87 -3.92 10.55
C ARG A 58 28.78 -3.88 11.61
N ILE A 59 27.52 -3.93 11.20
CA ILE A 59 26.42 -4.10 12.15
C ILE A 59 26.42 -5.56 12.61
N THR A 60 26.59 -5.79 13.91
CA THR A 60 26.73 -7.12 14.54
C THR A 60 25.61 -7.45 15.50
N GLY A 61 24.78 -6.48 15.88
CA GLY A 61 23.67 -6.66 16.79
C GLY A 61 22.61 -5.58 16.65
N ILE A 62 21.57 -5.71 17.45
CA ILE A 62 20.49 -4.73 17.56
C ILE A 62 19.97 -4.72 18.99
N ILE A 63 19.60 -3.55 19.49
CA ILE A 63 18.98 -3.39 20.82
C ILE A 63 17.76 -2.49 20.70
N SER A 64 16.69 -2.80 21.43
CA SER A 64 15.56 -1.88 21.55
C SER A 64 15.93 -0.73 22.49
N ARG A 65 15.36 0.47 22.30
CA ARG A 65 15.58 1.59 23.23
C ARG A 65 15.20 1.24 24.66
N LYS A 66 14.11 0.50 24.85
CA LYS A 66 13.67 0.04 26.18
C LYS A 66 14.72 -0.86 26.85
N ALA A 67 15.29 -1.80 26.10
CA ALA A 67 16.35 -2.68 26.60
C ALA A 67 17.63 -1.90 26.89
N LEU A 68 17.97 -0.94 26.01
CA LEU A 68 19.09 -0.03 26.22
C LEU A 68 18.91 0.78 27.51
N GLU A 69 17.78 1.45 27.72
CA GLU A 69 17.49 2.20 28.95
C GLU A 69 17.50 1.34 30.22
N ALA A 70 17.20 0.04 30.09
CA ALA A 70 17.25 -0.93 31.19
C ALA A 70 18.67 -1.48 31.47
N GLY A 71 19.68 -1.05 30.71
CA GLY A 71 21.06 -1.54 30.84
C GLY A 71 21.26 -2.96 30.31
N GLU A 72 20.36 -3.46 29.46
CA GLU A 72 20.47 -4.80 28.87
C GLU A 72 21.54 -4.84 27.77
N THR A 73 22.01 -6.06 27.47
CA THR A 73 22.98 -6.28 26.40
C THR A 73 22.29 -6.38 25.04
N PRO A 74 22.91 -5.88 23.96
CA PRO A 74 22.38 -6.06 22.61
C PRO A 74 22.18 -7.52 22.21
N CYS A 75 21.16 -7.76 21.41
CA CYS A 75 20.93 -9.08 20.81
C CYS A 75 21.86 -9.29 19.62
N ASN A 76 22.40 -10.50 19.50
CA ASN A 76 23.08 -10.94 18.28
C ASN A 76 22.10 -10.98 17.10
N LEU A 77 22.61 -10.69 15.90
CA LEU A 77 21.81 -10.81 14.69
C LEU A 77 21.48 -12.27 14.37
N THR A 78 20.18 -12.54 14.23
CA THR A 78 19.63 -13.77 13.68
C THR A 78 18.97 -13.49 12.34
N SER A 79 18.67 -14.54 11.57
CA SER A 79 17.95 -14.45 10.29
C SER A 79 16.66 -13.63 10.38
N ASP A 80 16.00 -13.68 11.54
CA ASP A 80 14.70 -13.07 11.73
C ASP A 80 14.76 -11.53 11.76
N TRP A 81 15.94 -10.95 11.95
CA TRP A 81 16.17 -9.51 11.87
C TRP A 81 16.48 -9.05 10.44
N LEU A 82 16.65 -9.97 9.49
CA LEU A 82 17.14 -9.66 8.15
C LEU A 82 16.01 -9.69 7.14
N ILE A 83 16.05 -8.76 6.19
CA ILE A 83 15.14 -8.74 5.04
C ILE A 83 15.93 -8.46 3.77
N ALA A 84 15.58 -9.13 2.67
CA ALA A 84 16.29 -8.96 1.41
C ALA A 84 15.95 -7.60 0.76
N THR A 85 16.89 -7.03 0.01
CA THR A 85 16.66 -5.74 -0.69
C THR A 85 15.52 -5.77 -1.69
N ASP A 86 15.23 -6.94 -2.26
CA ASP A 86 14.24 -7.17 -3.31
C ASP A 86 12.86 -7.57 -2.77
N THR A 87 12.70 -7.66 -1.45
CA THR A 87 11.39 -7.81 -0.81
C THR A 87 10.50 -6.63 -1.18
N THR A 88 9.25 -6.93 -1.53
CA THR A 88 8.30 -5.98 -2.09
C THR A 88 7.66 -5.15 -0.99
N ILE A 89 7.09 -3.99 -1.35
CA ILE A 89 6.32 -3.19 -0.38
C ILE A 89 5.12 -3.97 0.19
N LEU A 90 4.46 -4.81 -0.61
CA LEU A 90 3.30 -5.57 -0.13
C LEU A 90 3.70 -6.66 0.88
N GLU A 91 4.82 -7.34 0.63
CA GLU A 91 5.34 -8.35 1.57
C GLU A 91 5.80 -7.72 2.88
N ILE A 92 6.45 -6.56 2.87
CA ILE A 92 6.85 -5.90 4.13
C ILE A 92 5.66 -5.32 4.89
N ILE A 93 4.57 -4.93 4.21
CA ILE A 93 3.30 -4.58 4.87
C ILE A 93 2.73 -5.81 5.60
N GLU A 94 2.75 -6.99 4.99
CA GLU A 94 2.30 -8.25 5.58
C GLU A 94 3.15 -8.61 6.80
N LEU A 95 4.49 -8.59 6.67
CA LEU A 95 5.41 -8.86 7.77
C LEU A 95 5.23 -7.90 8.95
N PHE A 96 5.08 -6.60 8.69
CA PHE A 96 4.82 -5.64 9.76
C PHE A 96 3.43 -5.82 10.37
N ALA A 97 2.41 -6.23 9.61
CA ALA A 97 1.08 -6.49 10.17
C ALA A 97 1.08 -7.69 11.12
N GLU A 98 1.88 -8.72 10.83
CA GLU A 98 2.09 -9.87 11.71
C GLU A 98 2.95 -9.50 12.94
N GLN A 99 3.95 -8.64 12.76
CA GLN A 99 4.94 -8.29 13.77
C GLN A 99 5.12 -6.76 13.86
N PRO A 100 4.12 -6.02 14.39
CA PRO A 100 4.05 -4.57 14.29
C PRO A 100 5.07 -3.80 15.15
N ASP A 101 5.73 -4.50 16.06
CA ASP A 101 6.82 -3.98 16.91
C ASP A 101 8.20 -4.18 16.30
N ARG A 102 8.28 -4.87 15.16
CA ARG A 102 9.54 -5.32 14.58
C ARG A 102 10.10 -4.29 13.60
N VAL A 103 11.42 -4.24 13.55
CA VAL A 103 12.20 -3.60 12.48
C VAL A 103 13.05 -4.66 11.79
N PHE A 104 13.44 -4.41 10.56
CA PHE A 104 14.31 -5.32 9.80
C PHE A 104 15.54 -4.58 9.28
N LEU A 105 16.69 -5.24 9.35
CA LEU A 105 17.93 -4.83 8.73
C LEU A 105 17.93 -5.33 7.28
N VAL A 106 18.09 -4.41 6.35
CA VAL A 106 18.04 -4.69 4.92
C VAL A 106 19.39 -5.27 4.49
N LEU A 107 19.36 -6.50 3.99
CA LEU A 107 20.52 -7.28 3.59
C LEU A 107 20.69 -7.25 2.06
N LYS A 108 21.87 -6.86 1.61
CA LYS A 108 22.32 -7.00 0.21
C LYS A 108 23.58 -7.86 0.17
N ALA A 109 23.47 -9.04 -0.44
CA ALA A 109 24.51 -10.06 -0.38
C ALA A 109 24.90 -10.36 1.08
N SER A 110 26.10 -9.97 1.50
CA SER A 110 26.63 -10.20 2.85
C SER A 110 26.69 -8.94 3.73
N ASN A 111 26.06 -7.84 3.31
CA ASN A 111 26.15 -6.54 3.97
C ASN A 111 24.77 -5.99 4.33
N ILE A 112 24.67 -5.41 5.53
CA ILE A 112 23.50 -4.65 5.94
C ILE A 112 23.61 -3.26 5.31
N VAL A 113 22.65 -2.92 4.46
CA VAL A 113 22.60 -1.68 3.69
C VAL A 113 21.60 -0.66 4.24
N GLY A 114 20.77 -1.06 5.21
CA GLY A 114 19.84 -0.15 5.87
C GLY A 114 19.00 -0.83 6.94
N LEU A 115 18.05 -0.07 7.48
CA LEU A 115 17.04 -0.52 8.42
C LEU A 115 15.67 -0.03 7.93
N VAL A 116 14.67 -0.89 7.98
CA VAL A 116 13.27 -0.56 7.68
C VAL A 116 12.42 -0.79 8.92
N ALA A 117 11.57 0.19 9.24
CA ALA A 117 10.62 0.18 10.33
C ALA A 117 9.20 0.44 9.81
N PRO A 118 8.14 0.13 10.58
CA PRO A 118 6.76 0.37 10.16
C PRO A 118 6.51 1.83 9.73
N ALA A 119 7.15 2.80 10.39
CA ALA A 119 7.03 4.22 10.05
C ALA A 119 7.46 4.54 8.60
N ASP A 120 8.36 3.75 8.02
CA ASP A 120 8.85 3.92 6.65
C ASP A 120 7.79 3.65 5.59
N LEU A 121 6.69 2.96 5.94
CA LEU A 121 5.52 2.81 5.07
C LEU A 121 4.84 4.16 4.76
N ASN A 122 5.13 5.21 5.52
CA ASN A 122 4.67 6.57 5.22
C ASN A 122 5.48 7.27 4.11
N LYS A 123 6.61 6.70 3.68
CA LYS A 123 7.45 7.25 2.59
C LYS A 123 6.75 7.10 1.23
N ILE A 124 7.12 7.96 0.29
CA ILE A 124 6.51 8.03 -1.05
C ILE A 124 6.51 6.67 -1.79
N PRO A 125 7.60 5.89 -1.81
CA PRO A 125 7.62 4.60 -2.53
C PRO A 125 6.58 3.60 -2.01
N ALA A 126 6.37 3.52 -0.69
CA ALA A 126 5.36 2.66 -0.11
C ALA A 126 3.94 3.12 -0.49
N ARG A 127 3.66 4.42 -0.39
CA ARG A 127 2.37 5.00 -0.80
C ARG A 127 2.08 4.78 -2.28
N ALA A 128 3.07 4.97 -3.13
CA ALA A 128 2.94 4.76 -4.56
C ALA A 128 2.58 3.31 -4.87
N SER A 129 3.16 2.34 -4.16
CA SER A 129 2.83 0.93 -4.33
C SER A 129 1.37 0.61 -3.98
N VAL A 130 0.86 1.15 -2.86
CA VAL A 130 -0.55 0.99 -2.47
C VAL A 130 -1.48 1.74 -3.44
N TYR A 131 -1.10 2.93 -3.90
CA TYR A 131 -1.84 3.68 -4.90
C TYR A 131 -1.96 2.90 -6.21
N LEU A 132 -0.86 2.31 -6.70
CA LEU A 132 -0.88 1.51 -7.92
C LEU A 132 -1.81 0.31 -7.80
N LEU A 133 -1.84 -0.36 -6.64
CA LEU A 133 -2.78 -1.46 -6.38
C LEU A 133 -4.24 -1.02 -6.46
N ILE A 134 -4.58 0.14 -5.86
CA ILE A 134 -5.92 0.73 -5.93
C ILE A 134 -6.27 1.15 -7.37
N ALA A 135 -5.35 1.82 -8.05
CA ALA A 135 -5.56 2.32 -9.42
C ALA A 135 -5.74 1.17 -10.41
N HIS A 136 -4.99 0.07 -10.26
CA HIS A 136 -5.18 -1.14 -11.06
C HIS A 136 -6.56 -1.75 -10.82
N PHE A 137 -6.99 -1.86 -9.57
CA PHE A 137 -8.34 -2.33 -9.25
C PHE A 137 -9.42 -1.41 -9.84
N GLU A 138 -9.25 -0.09 -9.76
CA GLU A 138 -10.15 0.90 -10.36
C GLU A 138 -10.27 0.69 -11.88
N ALA A 139 -9.12 0.52 -12.57
CA ALA A 139 -9.08 0.27 -14.01
C ALA A 139 -9.73 -1.07 -14.42
N GLU A 140 -9.44 -2.14 -13.70
CA GLU A 140 -10.01 -3.47 -13.98
C GLU A 140 -11.51 -3.52 -13.70
N LEU A 141 -11.95 -2.89 -12.60
CA LEU A 141 -13.38 -2.80 -12.28
C LEU A 141 -14.14 -1.98 -13.34
N ALA A 142 -13.57 -0.86 -13.79
CA ALA A 142 -14.13 -0.09 -14.89
C ALA A 142 -14.27 -0.95 -16.16
N ARG A 143 -13.23 -1.69 -16.56
CA ARG A 143 -13.28 -2.58 -17.73
C ARG A 143 -14.39 -3.63 -17.61
N LEU A 144 -14.51 -4.26 -16.45
CA LEU A 144 -15.58 -5.24 -16.18
C LEU A 144 -16.96 -4.59 -16.32
N ILE A 145 -17.17 -3.43 -15.70
CA ILE A 145 -18.42 -2.67 -15.79
C ILE A 145 -18.72 -2.33 -17.25
N ARG A 146 -17.75 -1.83 -18.03
CA ARG A 146 -17.95 -1.46 -19.44
C ARG A 146 -18.39 -2.63 -20.32
N ARG A 147 -17.91 -3.83 -20.02
CA ARG A 147 -18.30 -5.04 -20.77
C ARG A 147 -19.75 -5.45 -20.51
N ILE A 148 -20.25 -5.20 -19.31
CA ILE A 148 -21.60 -5.56 -18.88
C ILE A 148 -22.60 -4.44 -19.21
N LEU A 149 -22.17 -3.20 -19.08
CA LEU A 149 -22.93 -1.97 -19.25
C LEU A 149 -22.23 -1.11 -20.33
N PRO A 150 -22.50 -1.37 -21.61
CA PRO A 150 -21.75 -0.80 -22.73
C PRO A 150 -22.14 0.64 -23.10
N ALA A 151 -23.29 1.14 -22.65
CA ALA A 151 -23.72 2.51 -22.90
C ALA A 151 -23.58 3.37 -21.64
N ASP A 152 -23.37 4.69 -21.80
CA ASP A 152 -23.24 5.59 -20.66
C ASP A 152 -24.51 5.65 -19.82
N GLU A 153 -25.66 5.62 -20.49
CA GLU A 153 -27.00 5.66 -19.90
C GLU A 153 -27.25 4.46 -18.97
N ASP A 154 -26.56 3.33 -19.19
CA ASP A 154 -26.66 2.13 -18.36
C ASP A 154 -26.15 2.38 -16.93
N TYR A 155 -25.30 3.39 -16.72
CA TYR A 155 -24.77 3.73 -15.40
C TYR A 155 -25.75 4.58 -14.57
N GLN A 156 -26.65 5.32 -15.23
CA GLN A 156 -27.54 6.30 -14.60
C GLN A 156 -28.38 5.72 -13.44
N PRO A 157 -28.97 4.51 -13.54
CA PRO A 157 -29.81 3.96 -12.47
C PRO A 157 -29.06 3.73 -11.15
N PHE A 158 -27.73 3.66 -11.19
CA PHE A 158 -26.91 3.35 -10.03
C PHE A 158 -26.32 4.59 -9.35
N LEU A 159 -26.40 5.75 -10.02
CA LEU A 159 -25.79 7.00 -9.57
C LEU A 159 -26.87 7.95 -9.02
N THR A 160 -26.49 8.82 -8.07
CA THR A 160 -27.39 9.90 -7.65
C THR A 160 -27.55 10.92 -8.76
N ALA A 161 -28.68 11.63 -8.81
CA ALA A 161 -28.93 12.67 -9.80
C ALA A 161 -27.80 13.72 -9.86
N ASP A 162 -27.39 14.23 -8.69
CA ASP A 162 -26.27 15.16 -8.56
C ASP A 162 -24.95 14.59 -9.12
N ARG A 163 -24.64 13.31 -8.83
CA ARG A 163 -23.39 12.70 -9.29
C ARG A 163 -23.41 12.46 -10.79
N TRP A 164 -24.54 11.99 -11.32
CA TRP A 164 -24.76 11.84 -12.76
C TRP A 164 -24.58 13.16 -13.50
N GLN A 165 -25.23 14.23 -13.02
CA GLN A 165 -25.11 15.57 -13.61
C GLN A 165 -23.66 16.08 -13.59
N LYS A 166 -22.93 15.83 -12.49
CA LYS A 166 -21.51 16.20 -12.38
C LYS A 166 -20.65 15.46 -13.41
N LEU A 167 -20.82 14.15 -13.56
CA LEU A 167 -20.08 13.35 -14.55
C LEU A 167 -20.37 13.82 -15.98
N GLN A 168 -21.64 14.10 -16.30
CA GLN A 168 -22.03 14.63 -17.62
C GLN A 168 -21.39 16.01 -17.89
N THR A 169 -21.32 16.86 -16.86
CA THR A 169 -20.63 18.16 -16.96
C THR A 169 -19.13 17.98 -17.18
N GLU A 170 -18.49 17.06 -16.46
CA GLU A 170 -17.06 16.74 -16.61
C GLU A 170 -16.76 16.22 -18.02
N LYS A 171 -17.61 15.35 -18.57
CA LYS A 171 -17.52 14.85 -19.95
C LYS A 171 -17.70 15.96 -20.99
N ALA A 172 -18.73 16.80 -20.84
CA ALA A 172 -18.98 17.92 -21.74
C ALA A 172 -17.81 18.92 -21.76
N ASN A 173 -17.22 19.21 -20.59
CA ASN A 173 -16.05 20.08 -20.47
C ASN A 173 -14.80 19.49 -21.10
N ALA A 174 -14.64 18.15 -21.09
CA ALA A 174 -13.53 17.48 -21.77
C ALA A 174 -13.70 17.50 -23.29
N ALA A 175 -14.92 17.27 -23.79
CA ALA A 175 -15.25 17.36 -25.22
C ALA A 175 -15.01 18.78 -25.78
N GLN A 176 -15.29 19.83 -25.00
CA GLN A 176 -14.96 21.22 -25.37
C GLN A 176 -13.45 21.49 -25.53
N LYS A 177 -12.60 20.58 -25.03
CA LYS A 177 -11.14 20.66 -25.13
C LYS A 177 -10.58 19.65 -26.14
N ASP A 178 -11.42 19.11 -27.02
CA ASP A 178 -11.08 18.06 -27.99
C ASP A 178 -10.52 16.77 -27.34
N ILE A 179 -10.92 16.49 -26.10
CA ILE A 179 -10.60 15.24 -25.40
C ILE A 179 -11.90 14.45 -25.23
N GLU A 180 -12.22 13.62 -26.21
CA GLU A 180 -13.38 12.73 -26.14
C GLU A 180 -13.09 11.52 -25.24
N LEU A 181 -13.68 11.52 -24.04
CA LEU A 181 -13.64 10.41 -23.11
C LEU A 181 -15.06 9.89 -22.83
N ASP A 182 -15.17 8.58 -22.69
CA ASP A 182 -16.37 7.90 -22.20
C ASP A 182 -16.66 8.28 -20.73
N LEU A 183 -17.92 8.26 -20.29
CA LEU A 183 -18.28 8.74 -18.94
C LEU A 183 -17.54 7.98 -17.84
N LEU A 184 -17.25 6.70 -18.09
CA LEU A 184 -16.51 5.82 -17.21
C LEU A 184 -15.09 6.33 -16.89
N HIS A 185 -14.44 7.10 -17.78
CA HIS A 185 -13.12 7.70 -17.52
C HIS A 185 -13.17 8.84 -16.50
N HIS A 186 -14.36 9.39 -16.23
CA HIS A 186 -14.59 10.41 -15.20
C HIS A 186 -15.00 9.80 -13.86
N MET A 187 -15.23 8.49 -13.82
CA MET A 187 -15.60 7.77 -12.61
C MET A 187 -14.36 7.39 -11.81
N HIS A 188 -14.49 7.46 -10.48
CA HIS A 188 -13.48 7.00 -9.54
C HIS A 188 -13.95 5.76 -8.79
N ILE A 189 -13.06 5.16 -7.99
CA ILE A 189 -13.36 3.95 -7.20
C ILE A 189 -14.69 4.00 -6.44
N TYR A 190 -15.11 5.18 -5.96
CA TYR A 190 -16.40 5.36 -5.29
C TYR A 190 -17.58 5.11 -6.24
N ASP A 191 -17.55 5.68 -7.44
CA ASP A 191 -18.62 5.54 -8.45
C ASP A 191 -18.65 4.10 -8.98
N LEU A 192 -17.48 3.52 -9.26
CA LEU A 192 -17.38 2.15 -9.73
C LEU A 192 -17.87 1.14 -8.67
N ALA A 193 -17.52 1.36 -7.39
CA ALA A 193 -18.03 0.53 -6.29
C ALA A 193 -19.55 0.67 -6.12
N LEU A 194 -20.11 1.85 -6.41
CA LEU A 194 -21.54 2.09 -6.36
C LEU A 194 -22.28 1.31 -7.45
N ILE A 195 -21.78 1.33 -8.69
CA ILE A 195 -22.31 0.52 -9.79
C ILE A 195 -22.15 -0.98 -9.46
N ALA A 196 -20.94 -1.40 -9.09
CA ALA A 196 -20.62 -2.80 -8.86
C ALA A 196 -21.41 -3.46 -7.72
N ARG A 197 -21.81 -2.71 -6.70
CA ARG A 197 -22.65 -3.25 -5.61
C ARG A 197 -24.14 -3.30 -5.94
N GLN A 198 -24.61 -2.44 -6.85
CA GLN A 198 -26.05 -2.31 -7.17
C GLN A 198 -26.45 -3.09 -8.41
N ASN A 199 -25.55 -3.26 -9.37
CA ASN A 199 -25.78 -4.12 -10.53
C ASN A 199 -25.58 -5.60 -10.14
N ASP A 200 -26.62 -6.41 -10.30
CA ASP A 200 -26.61 -7.82 -9.88
C ASP A 200 -25.54 -8.65 -10.59
N GLN A 201 -25.41 -8.50 -11.91
CA GLN A 201 -24.44 -9.25 -12.70
C GLN A 201 -22.99 -8.90 -12.35
N VAL A 202 -22.66 -7.61 -12.23
CA VAL A 202 -21.31 -7.19 -11.78
C VAL A 202 -21.02 -7.71 -10.38
N ARG A 203 -21.99 -7.59 -9.47
CA ARG A 203 -21.86 -8.01 -8.08
C ARG A 203 -21.61 -9.52 -7.93
N GLU A 204 -22.37 -10.32 -8.67
CA GLU A 204 -22.26 -11.78 -8.65
C GLU A 204 -20.93 -12.27 -9.24
N LEU A 205 -20.45 -11.63 -10.32
CA LEU A 205 -19.13 -11.92 -10.90
C LEU A 205 -17.97 -11.58 -9.95
N LEU A 206 -18.14 -10.59 -9.07
CA LEU A 206 -17.20 -10.30 -7.98
C LEU A 206 -17.35 -11.26 -6.78
N GLY A 207 -18.29 -12.21 -6.83
CA GLY A 207 -18.51 -13.22 -5.81
C GLY A 207 -19.26 -12.70 -4.57
N PHE A 208 -20.15 -11.72 -4.74
CA PHE A 208 -20.94 -11.18 -3.63
C PHE A 208 -22.43 -11.53 -3.74
N GLU A 209 -22.94 -12.23 -2.73
CA GLU A 209 -24.37 -12.59 -2.65
C GLU A 209 -25.29 -11.38 -2.42
N THR A 210 -24.82 -10.33 -1.74
CA THR A 210 -25.66 -9.19 -1.35
C THR A 210 -24.95 -7.86 -1.54
N ALA A 211 -25.71 -6.81 -1.83
CA ALA A 211 -25.21 -5.44 -1.95
C ALA A 211 -24.50 -4.96 -0.66
N SER A 212 -24.94 -5.42 0.51
CA SER A 212 -24.30 -5.10 1.80
C SER A 212 -22.93 -5.76 1.96
N LYS A 213 -22.77 -7.02 1.52
CA LYS A 213 -21.45 -7.68 1.48
C LYS A 213 -20.51 -6.95 0.51
N ALA A 214 -20.99 -6.64 -0.70
CA ALA A 214 -20.23 -5.90 -1.70
C ALA A 214 -19.81 -4.50 -1.19
N ARG A 215 -20.72 -3.75 -0.56
CA ARG A 215 -20.44 -2.43 0.01
C ARG A 215 -19.24 -2.45 0.96
N ARG A 216 -19.19 -3.42 1.87
CA ARG A 216 -18.09 -3.52 2.85
C ARG A 216 -16.77 -3.91 2.19
N ALA A 217 -16.82 -4.81 1.21
CA ALA A 217 -15.62 -5.29 0.53
C ALA A 217 -15.02 -4.27 -0.45
N LEU A 218 -15.85 -3.41 -1.04
CA LEU A 218 -15.46 -2.39 -2.03
C LEU A 218 -15.18 -1.02 -1.41
N ASP A 219 -15.18 -0.89 -0.08
CA ASP A 219 -14.91 0.38 0.60
C ASP A 219 -13.40 0.66 0.68
N PHE A 220 -12.88 1.27 -0.37
CA PHE A 220 -11.47 1.67 -0.50
C PHE A 220 -11.28 3.19 -0.57
N GLN A 221 -12.35 3.98 -0.47
CA GLN A 221 -12.30 5.43 -0.65
C GLN A 221 -11.37 6.11 0.37
N SER A 222 -11.42 5.65 1.62
CA SER A 222 -10.55 6.16 2.69
C SER A 222 -9.07 5.91 2.37
N TRP A 223 -8.71 4.69 1.94
CA TRP A 223 -7.35 4.34 1.54
C TRP A 223 -6.88 5.13 0.31
N ARG A 224 -7.73 5.23 -0.72
CA ARG A 224 -7.45 6.05 -1.92
C ARG A 224 -7.12 7.49 -1.55
N ASN A 225 -7.90 8.09 -0.64
CA ASN A 225 -7.64 9.45 -0.18
C ASN A 225 -6.31 9.53 0.60
N ARG A 226 -6.03 8.58 1.50
CA ARG A 226 -4.79 8.58 2.29
C ARG A 226 -3.54 8.48 1.42
N VAL A 227 -3.53 7.60 0.42
CA VAL A 227 -2.36 7.43 -0.46
C VAL A 227 -2.13 8.66 -1.36
N SER A 228 -3.21 9.37 -1.71
CA SER A 228 -3.16 10.55 -2.59
C SER A 228 -2.80 11.86 -1.87
N HIS A 229 -2.78 11.87 -0.54
CA HIS A 229 -2.46 13.05 0.27
C HIS A 229 -1.12 12.88 1.00
N PRO A 230 0.01 13.25 0.37
CA PRO A 230 1.36 12.96 0.89
C PRO A 230 1.65 13.63 2.24
N THR A 231 0.95 14.73 2.55
CA THR A 231 1.09 15.46 3.82
C THR A 231 0.42 14.77 5.02
N ARG A 232 -0.43 13.75 4.79
CA ARG A 232 -1.10 13.00 5.86
C ARG A 232 -0.50 11.60 5.96
N PRO A 233 -0.13 11.08 7.15
CA PRO A 233 0.41 9.73 7.27
C PRO A 233 -0.49 8.65 6.66
N LEU A 234 0.12 7.73 5.90
CA LEU A 234 -0.55 6.53 5.40
C LEU A 234 -0.92 5.60 6.55
N ILE A 235 -0.11 5.52 7.60
CA ILE A 235 -0.41 4.80 8.85
C ILE A 235 0.09 5.60 10.05
N THR A 236 -0.68 5.59 11.14
CA THR A 236 -0.34 6.23 12.42
C THR A 236 -0.34 5.26 13.59
N SER A 237 -0.84 4.04 13.40
CA SER A 237 -0.92 3.03 14.45
C SER A 237 -0.84 1.60 13.91
N ARG A 238 -0.60 0.65 14.82
CA ARG A 238 -0.57 -0.80 14.51
C ARG A 238 -1.92 -1.29 13.99
N ALA A 239 -3.01 -0.79 14.55
CA ALA A 239 -4.36 -1.15 14.09
C ALA A 239 -4.61 -0.70 12.64
N GLU A 240 -4.05 0.44 12.23
CA GLU A 240 -4.13 0.90 10.85
C GLU A 240 -3.26 0.07 9.91
N LEU A 241 -2.10 -0.38 10.37
CA LEU A 241 -1.23 -1.27 9.60
C LEU A 241 -1.91 -2.61 9.29
N VAL A 242 -2.58 -3.23 10.26
CA VAL A 242 -3.39 -4.44 10.04
C VAL A 242 -4.49 -4.17 9.01
N LYS A 243 -5.24 -3.07 9.16
CA LYS A 243 -6.29 -2.69 8.21
C LYS A 243 -5.75 -2.39 6.80
N LEU A 244 -4.54 -1.83 6.69
CA LEU A 244 -3.86 -1.60 5.42
C LEU A 244 -3.53 -2.93 4.75
N ASN A 245 -2.96 -3.87 5.51
CA ASN A 245 -2.65 -5.21 5.00
C ASN A 245 -3.91 -5.92 4.50
N GLU A 246 -4.98 -5.93 5.31
CA GLU A 246 -6.27 -6.48 4.90
C GLU A 246 -6.83 -5.81 3.63
N ALA A 247 -6.70 -4.49 3.50
CA ALA A 247 -7.12 -3.78 2.31
C ALA A 247 -6.30 -4.19 1.07
N CYS A 248 -4.99 -4.38 1.22
CA CYS A 248 -4.12 -4.87 0.15
C CYS A 248 -4.51 -6.28 -0.29
N HIS A 249 -4.71 -7.21 0.66
CA HIS A 249 -5.17 -8.57 0.35
C HIS A 249 -6.54 -8.56 -0.35
N ARG A 250 -7.49 -7.74 0.12
CA ARG A 250 -8.81 -7.61 -0.52
C ARG A 250 -8.70 -7.10 -1.96
N LEU A 251 -7.84 -6.10 -2.22
CA LEU A 251 -7.62 -5.60 -3.58
C LEU A 251 -7.01 -6.66 -4.51
N ILE A 252 -6.05 -7.45 -4.00
CA ILE A 252 -5.44 -8.54 -4.76
C ILE A 252 -6.48 -9.61 -5.10
N ASP A 253 -7.24 -10.08 -4.11
CA ASP A 253 -8.32 -11.05 -4.29
C ASP A 253 -9.38 -10.55 -5.29
N LEU A 254 -9.85 -9.32 -5.13
CA LEU A 254 -10.82 -8.72 -6.05
C LEU A 254 -10.29 -8.61 -7.50
N ASN A 255 -9.03 -8.23 -7.68
CA ASN A 255 -8.40 -8.20 -9.01
C ASN A 255 -8.36 -9.61 -9.64
N GLN A 256 -8.08 -10.65 -8.84
CA GLN A 256 -8.11 -12.04 -9.32
C GLN A 256 -9.51 -12.45 -9.74
N ARG A 257 -10.54 -12.09 -8.96
CA ARG A 257 -11.95 -12.35 -9.31
C ARG A 257 -12.35 -11.63 -10.59
N ILE A 258 -11.97 -10.36 -10.78
CA ILE A 258 -12.23 -9.61 -12.02
C ILE A 258 -11.55 -10.29 -13.21
N THR A 259 -10.29 -10.73 -13.04
CA THR A 259 -9.55 -11.44 -14.08
C THR A 259 -10.23 -12.75 -14.47
N GLN A 260 -10.74 -13.49 -13.49
CA GLN A 260 -11.48 -14.74 -13.73
C GLN A 260 -12.83 -14.48 -14.42
N ALA A 261 -13.62 -13.52 -13.92
CA ALA A 261 -14.88 -13.11 -14.51
C ALA A 261 -14.71 -12.64 -15.96
N SER A 262 -13.65 -11.88 -16.24
CA SER A 262 -13.34 -11.39 -17.59
C SER A 262 -13.02 -12.50 -18.59
N ARG A 263 -12.65 -13.70 -18.14
CA ARG A 263 -12.46 -14.88 -19.00
C ARG A 263 -13.77 -15.63 -19.29
N GLN A 264 -14.82 -15.38 -18.51
CA GLN A 264 -16.13 -16.02 -18.63
C GLN A 264 -17.10 -15.22 -19.49
N LEU A 265 -16.90 -13.90 -19.57
CA LEU A 265 -17.55 -12.97 -20.48
C LEU A 265 -16.86 -12.97 -21.85
#